data_AF-A0A0F9MKV7-F1
#
_entry.id   AF-A0A0F9MKV7-F1
#
_cell.length_a   1.000
_cell.length_b   1.000
_cell.length_c   1.000
_cell.angle_alpha   90.00
_cell.angle_beta   90.00
_cell.angle_gamma   90.00
#
_symmetry.space_group_name_H-M   'P 1'
#
loop_
_entity.id
_entity.type
_entity.pdbx_description
1 polymer ?
#
loop_
_entity_poly.entity_id
_entity_poly.type
_entity_poly.pdbx_seq_one_letter_code
_entity_poly.pdbx_strand_id
1 'polypeptide(L)'
;MAAPKLTDEAVETSNITIIATFKDEDKTIIDVSDLGSITWSLTDLDNNVVNSRENIAITTANPLTLTLEGNDLIIMAGENSSPVDRAVTFITTYDSSYGSNIPLKEEVRFKLRNRVR
;
A
#
# COMPACT_ATOMS: atom_id res chain seq x y z
N MET A 1 -13.07 5.74 10.15
CA MET A 1 -11.83 5.17 9.60
C MET A 1 -10.89 6.31 9.25
N ALA A 2 -9.64 6.28 9.70
CA ALA A 2 -8.61 7.20 9.25
C ALA A 2 -7.52 6.34 8.60
N ALA A 3 -7.54 6.28 7.27
CA ALA A 3 -6.51 5.63 6.48
C ALA A 3 -5.16 6.33 6.70
N PRO A 4 -4.02 5.62 6.63
CA PRO A 4 -2.71 6.25 6.63
C PRO A 4 -2.62 7.22 5.44
N LYS A 5 -2.46 8.52 5.73
CA LYS A 5 -2.34 9.57 4.71
C LYS A 5 -0.87 9.76 4.37
N LEU A 6 -0.43 9.24 3.23
CA LEU A 6 0.79 9.71 2.60
C LEU A 6 0.48 11.09 1.98
N THR A 7 1.08 12.16 2.50
CA THR A 7 0.77 13.53 2.06
C THR A 7 1.46 13.96 0.76
N ASP A 8 2.34 13.14 0.18
CA ASP A 8 3.21 13.60 -0.91
C ASP A 8 2.96 12.90 -2.23
N GLU A 9 2.89 13.70 -3.29
CA GLU A 9 2.93 13.24 -4.66
C GLU A 9 4.23 12.48 -4.93
N ALA A 10 4.11 11.23 -5.38
CA ALA A 10 5.21 10.49 -5.96
C ALA A 10 5.58 11.09 -7.31
N VAL A 11 6.87 11.06 -7.65
CA VAL A 11 7.36 11.46 -8.97
C VAL A 11 7.68 10.22 -9.77
N GLU A 12 7.31 10.23 -11.04
CA GLU A 12 7.62 9.13 -11.96
C GLU A 12 9.11 8.78 -11.93
N THR A 13 9.43 7.49 -11.92
CA THR A 13 10.79 6.92 -11.85
C THR A 13 11.58 7.22 -10.56
N SER A 14 10.96 7.81 -9.54
CA SER A 14 11.56 8.04 -8.22
C SER A 14 11.51 6.77 -7.36
N ASN A 15 11.80 6.93 -6.07
CA ASN A 15 11.39 6.03 -5.01
C ASN A 15 10.39 6.74 -4.07
N ILE A 16 9.48 5.95 -3.49
CA ILE A 16 8.71 6.34 -2.30
C ILE A 16 8.73 5.20 -1.30
N THR A 17 8.72 5.52 -0.01
CA THR A 17 8.60 4.53 1.06
C THR A 17 7.28 4.72 1.79
N ILE A 18 6.49 3.65 1.82
CA ILE A 18 5.25 3.56 2.56
C ILE A 18 5.56 2.86 3.88
N ILE A 19 5.25 3.53 4.99
CA ILE A 19 5.29 2.95 6.33
C ILE A 19 3.86 2.56 6.68
N ALA A 20 3.62 1.25 6.82
CA ALA A 20 2.29 0.74 7.12
C ALA A 20 2.08 0.64 8.64
N THR A 21 0.89 1.03 9.10
CA THR A 21 0.43 0.85 10.47
C THR A 21 -0.96 0.26 10.42
N PHE A 22 -1.16 -0.82 11.17
CA PHE A 22 -2.40 -1.59 11.17
C PHE A 22 -3.17 -1.31 12.44
N LYS A 23 -4.50 -1.23 12.31
CA LYS A 23 -5.40 -1.01 13.44
C LYS A 23 -6.52 -2.02 13.44
N ASP A 24 -6.96 -2.39 14.63
CA ASP A 24 -8.13 -3.23 14.83
C ASP A 24 -9.45 -2.43 14.73
N GLU A 25 -10.57 -3.13 14.93
CA GLU A 25 -11.93 -2.57 14.97
C GLU A 25 -12.12 -1.46 16.02
N ASP A 26 -11.34 -1.50 17.10
CA ASP A 26 -11.35 -0.53 18.19
C ASP A 26 -10.37 0.63 17.94
N LYS A 27 -9.68 0.62 16.80
CA LYS A 27 -8.64 1.59 16.38
C LYS A 27 -7.35 1.51 17.20
N THR A 28 -7.14 0.41 17.91
CA THR A 28 -5.89 0.09 18.58
C THR A 28 -4.85 -0.31 17.55
N ILE A 29 -3.61 0.13 17.74
CA ILE A 29 -2.51 -0.27 16.85
C ILE A 29 -2.17 -1.74 17.13
N ILE A 30 -2.12 -2.55 16.07
CA ILE A 30 -1.67 -3.93 16.12
C ILE A 30 -0.16 -3.93 15.82
N ASP A 31 0.65 -4.59 16.67
CA ASP A 31 2.08 -4.76 16.36
C ASP A 31 2.23 -5.65 15.12
N VAL A 32 3.17 -5.32 14.25
CA VAL A 32 3.42 -6.10 13.03
C VAL A 32 3.83 -7.54 13.36
N SER A 33 4.42 -7.79 14.54
CA SER A 33 4.73 -9.14 15.01
C SER A 33 3.50 -10.03 15.23
N ASP A 34 2.34 -9.42 15.47
CA ASP A 34 1.09 -10.12 15.79
C ASP A 34 0.22 -10.35 14.54
N LEU A 35 0.72 -9.93 13.38
CA LEU A 35 0.08 -10.14 12.10
C LEU A 35 0.51 -11.47 11.46
N GLY A 36 -0.40 -12.05 10.69
CA GLY A 36 -0.10 -13.16 9.79
C GLY A 36 0.79 -12.75 8.62
N SER A 37 0.92 -13.65 7.64
CA SER A 37 1.63 -13.34 6.40
C SER A 37 1.00 -12.14 5.69
N ILE A 38 1.80 -11.14 5.37
CA ILE A 38 1.35 -9.92 4.73
C ILE A 38 1.64 -10.01 3.23
N THR A 39 0.63 -9.72 2.43
CA THR A 39 0.80 -9.47 0.99
C THR A 39 0.40 -8.04 0.66
N TRP A 40 0.93 -7.52 -0.45
CA TRP A 40 0.54 -6.24 -1.00
C TRP A 40 0.28 -6.29 -2.51
N SER A 41 -0.58 -5.39 -2.95
CA SER A 41 -0.86 -5.13 -4.38
C SER A 41 -0.78 -3.65 -4.67
N LEU A 42 -0.34 -3.27 -5.87
CA LEU A 42 -0.39 -1.90 -6.39
C LEU A 42 -1.39 -1.83 -7.53
N THR A 43 -2.36 -0.93 -7.42
CA THR A 43 -3.41 -0.72 -8.42
C THR A 43 -3.61 0.74 -8.77
N ASP A 44 -4.26 1.00 -9.90
CA ASP A 44 -4.92 2.28 -10.18
C ASP A 44 -6.29 2.37 -9.48
N LEU A 45 -7.07 3.43 -9.75
CA LEU A 45 -8.42 3.62 -9.18
C LEU A 45 -9.48 2.69 -9.78
N ASP A 46 -9.21 2.13 -10.96
CA ASP A 46 -10.07 1.14 -11.62
C ASP A 46 -9.73 -0.29 -11.17
N ASN A 47 -8.82 -0.44 -10.20
CA ASN A 47 -8.28 -1.70 -9.68
C ASN A 47 -7.44 -2.51 -10.69
N ASN A 48 -6.94 -1.87 -11.76
CA ASN A 48 -5.98 -2.55 -12.64
C ASN A 48 -4.63 -2.67 -11.91
N VAL A 49 -4.04 -3.85 -11.96
CA VAL A 49 -2.73 -4.13 -11.36
C VAL A 49 -1.65 -3.36 -12.12
N VAL A 50 -0.84 -2.61 -11.39
CA VAL A 50 0.30 -1.87 -11.93
C VAL A 50 1.54 -2.75 -11.85
N ASN A 51 2.29 -2.86 -12.95
CA ASN A 51 3.60 -3.52 -13.00
C ASN A 51 3.62 -4.95 -12.41
N SER A 52 2.54 -5.71 -12.62
CA SER A 52 2.39 -7.09 -12.09
C SER A 52 2.56 -7.21 -10.57
N ARG A 53 2.31 -6.13 -9.82
CA ARG A 53 2.34 -6.11 -8.35
C ARG A 53 1.00 -6.56 -7.79
N GLU A 54 0.70 -7.84 -7.92
CA GLU A 54 -0.50 -8.46 -7.36
C GLU A 54 -0.11 -9.52 -6.33
N ASN A 55 -0.63 -9.40 -5.11
CA ASN A 55 -0.45 -10.35 -4.01
C ASN A 55 1.02 -10.70 -3.72
N ILE A 56 1.89 -9.70 -3.77
CA ILE A 56 3.33 -9.86 -3.51
C ILE A 56 3.54 -10.02 -2.01
N ALA A 57 4.19 -11.11 -1.61
CA ALA A 57 4.58 -11.32 -0.22
C ALA A 57 5.63 -10.29 0.22
N ILE A 58 5.51 -9.79 1.44
CA ILE A 58 6.50 -8.89 2.05
C ILE A 58 6.96 -9.46 3.39
N THR A 59 8.25 -9.31 3.67
CA THR A 59 8.81 -9.71 4.96
C THR A 59 8.27 -8.81 6.06
N THR A 60 7.73 -9.41 7.12
CA THR A 60 7.26 -8.68 8.29
C THR A 60 8.44 -8.07 9.05
N ALA A 61 8.37 -6.77 9.29
CA ALA A 61 9.33 -6.01 10.08
C ALA A 61 8.56 -4.93 10.86
N ASN A 62 9.11 -4.46 11.98
CA ASN A 62 8.52 -3.37 12.75
C ASN A 62 9.50 -2.17 12.76
N PRO A 63 9.21 -1.06 12.05
CA PRO A 63 8.00 -0.80 11.26
C PRO A 63 7.95 -1.59 9.94
N LEU A 64 6.74 -1.89 9.44
CA LEU A 64 6.57 -2.49 8.12
C LEU A 64 6.78 -1.40 7.07
N THR A 65 7.77 -1.60 6.20
CA THR A 65 8.12 -0.65 5.15
C THR A 65 7.98 -1.31 3.78
N LEU A 66 7.34 -0.61 2.85
CA LEU A 66 7.28 -0.96 1.44
C LEU A 66 7.91 0.17 0.63
N THR A 67 8.99 -0.13 -0.07
CA THR A 67 9.58 0.82 -1.03
C THR A 67 9.05 0.51 -2.42
N LEU A 68 8.40 1.50 -3.03
CA LEU A 68 8.04 1.48 -4.46
C LEU A 68 9.12 2.23 -5.23
N GLU A 69 9.59 1.64 -6.32
CA GLU A 69 10.68 2.20 -7.12
C GLU A 69 10.54 1.87 -8.60
N GLY A 70 11.19 2.67 -9.45
CA GLY A 70 11.30 2.40 -10.88
C GLY A 70 9.93 2.22 -11.55
N ASN A 71 9.67 1.01 -12.07
CA ASN A 71 8.45 0.68 -12.80
C ASN A 71 7.19 0.68 -11.93
N ASP A 72 7.31 0.61 -10.61
CA ASP A 72 6.15 0.76 -9.72
C ASP A 72 5.60 2.20 -9.74
N LEU A 73 6.45 3.15 -10.14
CA LEU A 73 6.13 4.57 -10.26
C LEU A 73 6.22 5.01 -11.73
N ILE A 74 5.60 4.26 -12.64
CA ILE A 74 5.43 4.65 -14.05
C ILE A 74 4.00 5.07 -14.34
N ILE A 75 3.84 6.06 -15.22
CA ILE A 75 2.54 6.37 -15.82
C ILE A 75 2.35 5.42 -17.01
N MET A 76 1.32 4.56 -16.94
CA MET A 76 1.04 3.55 -17.93
C MET A 76 0.44 4.15 -19.20
N ALA A 77 0.61 3.46 -20.33
CA ALA A 77 -0.01 3.86 -21.59
C ALA A 77 -1.55 3.88 -21.44
N GLY A 78 -2.17 5.02 -21.71
CA GLY A 78 -3.60 5.24 -21.53
C GLY A 78 -3.94 6.15 -20.34
N GLU A 79 -3.01 6.34 -19.41
CA GLU A 79 -3.18 7.25 -18.28
C GLU A 79 -2.75 8.67 -18.67
N ASN A 80 -3.64 9.36 -19.39
CA ASN A 80 -3.32 10.64 -20.03
C ASN A 80 -3.38 11.86 -19.08
N SER A 81 -3.74 11.67 -17.82
CA SER A 81 -3.90 12.75 -16.82
C SER A 81 -2.88 12.60 -15.71
N SER A 82 -1.79 13.39 -15.75
CA SER A 82 -0.90 13.57 -14.59
C SER A 82 -1.46 14.68 -13.69
N PRO A 83 -1.56 14.48 -12.36
CA PRO A 83 -1.18 13.27 -11.64
C PRO A 83 -2.20 12.13 -11.81
N VAL A 84 -1.69 10.89 -11.83
CA VAL A 84 -2.50 9.67 -11.77
C VAL A 84 -2.60 9.19 -10.33
N ASP A 85 -3.70 8.54 -9.96
CA ASP A 85 -3.88 7.99 -8.63
C ASP A 85 -3.41 6.53 -8.58
N ARG A 86 -2.82 6.16 -7.44
CA ARG A 86 -2.33 4.82 -7.13
C ARG A 86 -2.81 4.40 -5.76
N ALA A 87 -3.05 3.10 -5.59
CA ALA A 87 -3.40 2.49 -4.32
C ALA A 87 -2.48 1.31 -4.03
N VAL A 88 -1.87 1.29 -2.85
CA VAL A 88 -1.27 0.09 -2.27
C VAL A 88 -2.27 -0.53 -1.31
N THR A 89 -2.65 -1.76 -1.57
CA THR A 89 -3.47 -2.57 -0.67
C THR A 89 -2.60 -3.57 0.06
N PHE A 90 -2.65 -3.60 1.39
CA PHE A 90 -2.10 -4.66 2.22
C PHE A 90 -3.20 -5.62 2.65
N ILE A 91 -2.93 -6.92 2.61
CA ILE A 91 -3.82 -7.98 3.10
C ILE A 91 -3.05 -8.84 4.09
N THR A 92 -3.64 -9.10 5.25
CA THR A 92 -3.10 -9.96 6.30
C THR A 92 -4.23 -10.51 7.17
N THR A 93 -3.87 -11.22 8.22
CA THR A 93 -4.78 -11.65 9.30
C THR A 93 -4.23 -11.23 10.65
N TYR A 94 -5.09 -11.13 11.67
CA TYR A 94 -4.69 -10.91 13.06
C TYR A 94 -5.61 -11.69 14.00
N ASP A 95 -5.17 -11.86 15.24
CA ASP A 95 -5.97 -12.43 16.32
C ASP A 95 -6.40 -11.31 17.28
N SER A 96 -7.63 -11.37 17.78
CA SER A 96 -8.16 -10.43 18.78
C SER A 96 -8.99 -11.16 19.83
N SER A 97 -9.49 -10.42 20.82
CA SER A 97 -10.44 -10.96 21.82
C SER A 97 -11.75 -11.47 21.18
N TYR A 98 -12.04 -11.06 19.95
CA TYR A 98 -13.25 -11.41 19.22
C TYR A 98 -13.07 -12.59 18.25
N GLY A 99 -11.85 -13.10 18.06
CA GLY A 99 -11.58 -14.25 17.21
C GLY A 99 -10.13 -14.41 16.78
N SER A 100 -9.86 -15.45 15.99
CA SER A 100 -8.54 -15.72 15.41
C SER A 100 -8.61 -15.76 13.88
N ASN A 101 -7.49 -15.49 13.22
CA ASN A 101 -7.36 -15.38 11.76
C ASN A 101 -8.36 -14.38 11.15
N ILE A 102 -8.61 -13.27 11.86
CA ILE A 102 -9.50 -12.22 11.40
C ILE A 102 -8.85 -11.53 10.20
N PRO A 103 -9.51 -11.45 9.03
CA PRO A 103 -8.94 -10.81 7.85
C PRO A 103 -8.82 -9.30 8.05
N LEU A 104 -7.67 -8.77 7.70
CA LEU A 104 -7.38 -7.34 7.72
C LEU A 104 -6.95 -6.88 6.34
N LYS A 105 -7.57 -5.79 5.88
CA LYS A 105 -7.25 -5.12 4.62
C LYS A 105 -7.05 -3.63 4.89
N GLU A 106 -5.88 -3.11 4.54
CA GLU A 106 -5.54 -1.70 4.66
C GLU A 106 -5.13 -1.14 3.30
N GLU A 107 -5.45 0.12 3.04
CA GLU A 107 -5.17 0.76 1.76
C GLU A 107 -4.54 2.14 1.96
N VAL A 108 -3.46 2.40 1.23
CA VAL A 108 -2.80 3.70 1.16
C VAL A 108 -2.89 4.20 -0.28
N ARG A 109 -3.42 5.41 -0.45
CA ARG A 109 -3.48 6.08 -1.75
C ARG A 109 -2.46 7.19 -1.85
N PHE A 110 -1.89 7.36 -3.04
CA PHE A 110 -1.00 8.46 -3.35
C PHE A 110 -1.18 8.88 -4.82
N LYS A 111 -0.78 10.10 -5.11
CA LYS A 111 -0.76 10.65 -6.46
C LYS A 111 0.62 10.47 -7.06
N LEU A 112 0.69 10.08 -8.33
CA LEU A 112 1.92 9.96 -9.11
C LEU A 112 1.90 11.03 -10.22
N ARG A 113 2.83 11.97 -10.17
CA ARG A 113 3.02 12.99 -11.22
C ARG A 113 4.15 12.63 -12.16
N ASN A 114 4.06 13.11 -13.39
CA ASN A 114 5.14 13.00 -14.35
C ASN A 114 6.42 13.71 -13.82
N ARG A 115 7.57 13.15 -14.18
CA ARG A 115 8.86 13.81 -14.00
C ARG A 115 8.97 14.96 -15.00
N VAL A 116 8.81 16.19 -14.50
CA VAL A 116 9.13 17.39 -15.29
C VAL A 116 10.63 17.37 -15.61
N ARG A 117 10.96 17.51 -16.90
CA ARG A 117 12.34 17.72 -17.37
C ARG A 117 12.74 19.18 -17.29
#